data_AF-A0A2I3GCT8-F1
#
_entry.id   AF-A0A2I3GCT8-F1
#
_cell.length_a   1.000
_cell.length_b   1.000
_cell.length_c   1.000
_cell.angle_alpha   90.00
_cell.angle_beta   90.00
_cell.angle_gamma   90.00
#
_symmetry.space_group_name_H-M   'P 1'
#
loop_
_entity.id
_entity.type
_entity.pdbx_description
1 polymer ?
#
loop_
_entity_poly.entity_id
_entity_poly.type
_entity_poly.pdbx_seq_one_letter_code
_entity_poly.pdbx_strand_id
1 'polypeptide(L)'
;MWEVAHVSEMKQMNLTTGKQRLIKRAPFSISAFSYICENEAIPMPPHWENVNTQVPYQLIPLHNQTHEYNEVANLFGKTMDRSRIKRIQRIQNLDLWEFFCRKKAQLKKKRGVPQINEQMLFHGTSSEFVEAICIHNFDWRINGIHGAVFGKGTYFARDAAYSSRFCKDDIKHGNTFQIHGVSLQQRHLFRTYKSMFLARVLIGDYINGDSKYMRPPSKDGSYVNLYDSCVDDTWNPKIFVVFDANQIYPEYLIDFY
;
A
#
# COMPACT_ATOMS: atom_id res chain seq x y z
N MET A 1 51.49 -15.22 15.57
CA MET A 1 51.65 -15.14 14.10
C MET A 1 51.59 -13.67 13.72
N TRP A 2 52.70 -13.11 13.25
CA TRP A 2 52.75 -11.73 12.79
C TRP A 2 52.78 -11.77 11.26
N GLU A 3 51.78 -11.18 10.61
CA GLU A 3 51.66 -11.10 9.15
C GLU A 3 51.70 -9.64 8.73
N VAL A 4 52.40 -9.35 7.64
CA VAL A 4 52.47 -8.01 7.05
C VAL A 4 51.77 -8.04 5.70
N ALA A 5 50.84 -7.11 5.50
CA ALA A 5 50.07 -6.97 4.27
C ALA A 5 50.61 -5.78 3.45
N HIS A 6 51.06 -6.05 2.24
CA HIS A 6 51.44 -5.01 1.28
C HIS A 6 50.26 -4.77 0.34
N VAL A 7 49.42 -3.81 0.74
CA VAL A 7 48.10 -3.57 0.11
C VAL A 7 48.23 -3.03 -1.32
N SER A 8 49.31 -2.33 -1.66
CA SER A 8 49.62 -1.87 -3.02
C SER A 8 49.89 -3.00 -4.01
N GLU A 9 50.38 -4.15 -3.53
CA GLU A 9 50.76 -5.30 -4.36
C GLU A 9 49.81 -6.50 -4.20
N MET A 10 48.78 -6.36 -3.34
CA MET A 10 47.79 -7.40 -3.05
C MET A 10 48.44 -8.74 -2.68
N LYS A 11 49.47 -8.70 -1.82
CA LYS A 11 50.19 -9.88 -1.33
C LYS A 11 50.31 -9.87 0.19
N GLN A 12 50.20 -11.04 0.77
CA GLN A 12 50.41 -11.29 2.18
C GLN A 12 51.57 -12.27 2.35
N MET A 13 52.47 -11.97 3.28
CA MET A 13 53.64 -12.78 3.55
C MET A 13 53.67 -13.20 5.01
N ASN A 14 53.87 -14.49 5.23
CA ASN A 14 54.09 -15.03 6.56
C ASN A 14 55.56 -14.79 6.94
N LEU A 15 55.80 -13.99 7.99
CA LEU A 15 57.16 -13.58 8.38
C LEU A 15 58.00 -14.72 8.97
N THR A 16 57.38 -15.84 9.36
CA THR A 16 58.08 -16.99 9.96
C THR A 16 58.51 -18.00 8.91
N THR A 17 57.78 -18.13 7.81
CA THR A 17 58.00 -19.17 6.78
C THR A 17 58.39 -18.60 5.41
N GLY A 18 58.34 -17.27 5.23
CA GLY A 18 58.63 -16.60 3.96
C GLY A 18 57.61 -16.86 2.84
N LYS A 19 56.58 -17.69 3.09
CA LYS A 19 55.57 -18.01 2.09
C LYS A 19 54.70 -16.79 1.80
N GLN A 20 54.62 -16.45 0.52
CA GLN A 20 53.76 -15.41 0.00
C GLN A 20 52.48 -16.01 -0.57
N ARG A 21 51.35 -15.36 -0.29
CA ARG A 21 50.08 -15.63 -0.97
C ARG A 21 49.51 -14.33 -1.53
N LEU A 22 48.88 -14.42 -2.70
CA LEU A 22 48.10 -13.32 -3.24
C LEU A 22 46.86 -13.12 -2.38
N ILE A 23 46.64 -11.88 -1.95
CA ILE A 23 45.39 -11.45 -1.35
C ILE A 23 44.39 -11.30 -2.50
N LYS A 24 43.52 -12.30 -2.67
CA LYS A 24 42.37 -12.18 -3.56
C LYS A 24 41.26 -11.50 -2.76
N ARG A 25 40.92 -10.26 -3.11
CA ARG A 25 39.60 -9.73 -2.73
C ARG A 25 38.59 -10.55 -3.52
N ALA A 26 37.59 -11.12 -2.85
CA ALA A 26 36.44 -11.65 -3.57
C ALA A 26 35.95 -10.53 -4.51
N PRO A 27 35.73 -10.78 -5.81
CA PRO A 27 34.99 -9.82 -6.60
C PRO A 27 33.65 -9.70 -5.88
N PHE A 28 33.38 -8.53 -5.30
CA PHE A 28 32.02 -8.14 -4.99
C PHE A 28 31.34 -8.03 -6.34
N SER A 29 30.89 -9.17 -6.87
CA SER A 29 30.06 -9.15 -8.05
C SER A 29 28.80 -8.43 -7.64
N ILE A 30 28.49 -7.33 -8.31
CA ILE A 30 27.17 -6.68 -8.23
C ILE A 30 26.06 -7.72 -8.55
N SER A 31 26.39 -8.81 -9.26
CA SER A 31 25.48 -9.94 -9.49
C SER A 31 25.14 -10.75 -8.22
N ALA A 32 26.00 -10.73 -7.19
CA ALA A 32 25.70 -11.44 -5.93
C ALA A 32 24.66 -10.67 -5.09
N PHE A 33 24.58 -9.34 -5.26
CA PHE A 33 23.48 -8.53 -4.70
C PHE A 33 22.23 -8.58 -5.58
N SER A 34 22.36 -8.75 -6.91
CA SER A 34 21.20 -8.95 -7.78
C SER A 34 20.48 -10.27 -7.48
N TYR A 35 21.22 -11.32 -7.11
CA TYR A 35 20.65 -12.62 -6.70
C TYR A 35 19.89 -12.59 -5.36
N ILE A 36 20.03 -11.54 -4.53
CA ILE A 36 19.22 -11.40 -3.30
C ILE A 36 17.80 -10.87 -3.63
N CYS A 37 17.62 -10.30 -4.82
CA CYS A 37 16.34 -9.79 -5.31
C CYS A 37 15.68 -10.68 -6.38
N GLU A 38 16.24 -11.85 -6.70
CA GLU A 38 15.70 -12.77 -7.71
C GLU A 38 14.57 -13.65 -7.15
N ASN A 39 13.35 -13.15 -7.35
CA ASN A 39 12.21 -13.87 -7.88
C ASN A 39 11.67 -15.10 -7.11
N GLU A 40 10.81 -14.83 -6.12
CA GLU A 40 9.41 -15.22 -6.40
C GLU A 40 8.93 -14.15 -7.39
N ALA A 41 8.82 -14.49 -8.67
CA ALA A 41 8.29 -13.55 -9.65
C ALA A 41 6.97 -13.01 -9.09
N ILE A 42 6.94 -11.74 -8.69
CA ILE A 42 5.74 -11.15 -8.10
C ILE A 42 4.67 -11.29 -9.16
N PRO A 43 3.63 -12.11 -8.93
CA PRO A 43 2.71 -12.46 -9.99
C PRO A 43 1.96 -11.19 -10.36
N MET A 44 2.15 -10.74 -11.61
CA MET A 44 1.32 -9.69 -12.17
C MET A 44 -0.12 -10.22 -12.21
N PRO A 45 -1.12 -9.43 -11.80
CA PRO A 45 -2.49 -9.90 -11.86
C PRO A 45 -2.86 -10.28 -13.29
N PRO A 46 -3.51 -11.43 -13.52
CA PRO A 46 -3.76 -11.93 -14.87
C PRO A 46 -4.73 -11.05 -15.67
N HIS A 47 -5.48 -10.19 -14.98
CA HIS A 47 -6.43 -9.25 -15.57
C HIS A 47 -5.80 -7.90 -15.93
N TRP A 48 -4.50 -7.68 -15.69
CA TRP A 48 -3.82 -6.45 -16.11
C TRP A 48 -3.53 -6.46 -17.60
N GLU A 49 -3.64 -5.28 -18.22
CA GLU A 49 -3.53 -5.11 -19.66
C GLU A 49 -2.60 -3.94 -19.98
N ASN A 50 -1.74 -4.10 -20.98
CA ASN A 50 -0.90 -3.03 -21.56
C ASN A 50 -0.16 -2.20 -20.49
N VAL A 51 0.46 -2.87 -19.52
CA VAL A 51 1.18 -2.26 -18.40
C VAL A 51 2.36 -1.45 -18.95
N ASN A 52 2.32 -0.13 -18.75
CA ASN A 52 3.39 0.77 -19.14
C ASN A 52 4.29 1.06 -17.92
N THR A 53 5.49 0.51 -17.94
CA THR A 53 6.49 0.66 -16.85
C THR A 53 7.17 2.03 -16.82
N GLN A 54 6.85 2.93 -17.76
CA GLN A 54 7.41 4.28 -17.83
C GLN A 54 6.55 5.34 -17.13
N VAL A 55 5.38 4.96 -16.62
CA VAL A 55 4.48 5.85 -15.87
C VAL A 55 4.25 5.30 -14.47
N PRO A 56 4.02 6.16 -13.46
CA PRO A 56 3.85 5.70 -12.08
C PRO A 56 2.58 4.87 -11.89
N TYR A 57 1.53 5.15 -12.66
CA TYR A 57 0.30 4.35 -12.68
C TYR A 57 -0.49 4.57 -13.97
N GLN A 58 -1.42 3.66 -14.27
CA GLN A 58 -2.44 3.81 -15.31
C GLN A 58 -3.83 3.61 -14.72
N LEU A 59 -4.83 4.31 -15.29
CA LEU A 59 -6.24 4.06 -15.01
C LEU A 59 -6.88 3.41 -16.23
N ILE A 60 -7.26 2.14 -16.10
CA ILE A 60 -7.89 1.36 -17.17
C ILE A 60 -9.41 1.36 -16.93
N PRO A 61 -10.22 2.04 -17.78
CA PRO A 61 -11.67 2.02 -17.65
C PRO A 61 -12.21 0.60 -17.85
N LEU A 62 -13.05 0.14 -16.92
CA LEU A 62 -13.71 -1.15 -17.04
C LEU A 62 -15.02 -1.03 -17.80
N HIS A 63 -15.26 -1.94 -18.73
CA HIS A 63 -16.52 -2.01 -19.48
C HIS A 63 -17.63 -2.63 -18.61
N ASN A 64 -18.85 -2.09 -18.63
CA ASN A 64 -19.93 -2.51 -17.74
C ASN A 64 -20.41 -3.98 -17.92
N GLN A 65 -20.00 -4.62 -19.01
CA GLN A 65 -20.33 -6.01 -19.33
C GLN A 65 -19.25 -7.00 -18.86
N THR A 66 -18.10 -6.54 -18.37
CA THR A 66 -17.07 -7.44 -17.87
C THR A 66 -17.45 -8.02 -16.51
N HIS A 67 -16.92 -9.21 -16.21
CA HIS A 67 -17.06 -9.81 -14.89
C HIS A 67 -16.50 -8.90 -13.80
N GLU A 68 -15.29 -8.38 -14.02
CA GLU A 68 -14.58 -7.50 -13.10
C GLU A 68 -15.37 -6.23 -12.74
N TYR A 69 -15.98 -5.56 -13.73
CA TYR A 69 -16.84 -4.41 -13.46
C TYR A 69 -18.02 -4.81 -12.57
N ASN A 70 -18.67 -5.93 -12.88
CA ASN A 70 -19.84 -6.39 -12.15
C ASN A 70 -19.50 -6.79 -10.70
N GLU A 71 -18.33 -7.38 -10.44
CA GLU A 71 -17.86 -7.65 -9.09
C GLU A 71 -17.71 -6.37 -8.26
N VAL A 72 -17.01 -5.37 -8.79
CA VAL A 72 -16.81 -4.08 -8.11
C VAL A 72 -18.13 -3.35 -7.93
N ALA A 73 -18.98 -3.32 -8.96
CA ALA A 73 -20.30 -2.70 -8.90
C ALA A 73 -21.22 -3.40 -7.89
N ASN A 74 -21.13 -4.73 -7.74
CA ASN A 74 -21.91 -5.47 -6.76
C ASN A 74 -21.44 -5.20 -5.33
N LEU A 75 -20.12 -5.08 -5.09
CA LEU A 75 -19.58 -4.68 -3.78
C LEU A 75 -20.10 -3.29 -3.38
N PHE A 76 -20.06 -2.32 -4.30
CA PHE A 76 -20.64 -0.99 -4.09
C PHE A 76 -22.16 -1.08 -3.85
N GLY A 77 -22.83 -1.89 -4.67
CA GLY A 77 -24.26 -2.20 -4.65
C GLY A 77 -24.81 -2.75 -3.35
N LYS A 78 -23.96 -3.30 -2.46
CA LYS A 78 -24.38 -3.80 -1.15
C LYS A 78 -24.98 -2.73 -0.25
N THR A 79 -24.54 -1.47 -0.41
CA THR A 79 -24.95 -0.36 0.47
C THR A 79 -25.24 0.95 -0.26
N MET A 80 -24.93 1.03 -1.55
CA MET A 80 -25.24 2.18 -2.40
C MET A 80 -25.93 1.73 -3.69
N ASP A 81 -26.76 2.58 -4.29
CA ASP A 81 -27.41 2.25 -5.56
C ASP A 81 -26.39 2.20 -6.71
N ARG A 82 -26.33 1.05 -7.40
CA ARG A 82 -25.44 0.80 -8.55
C ARG A 82 -25.66 1.80 -9.69
N SER A 83 -26.86 2.35 -9.85
CA SER A 83 -27.18 3.33 -10.89
C SER A 83 -26.37 4.63 -10.76
N ARG A 84 -25.86 4.90 -9.55
CA ARG A 84 -25.02 6.07 -9.25
C ARG A 84 -23.61 5.96 -9.81
N ILE A 85 -23.16 4.76 -10.17
CA ILE A 85 -21.81 4.53 -10.70
C ILE A 85 -21.68 5.20 -12.06
N LYS A 86 -20.80 6.18 -12.16
CA LYS A 86 -20.44 6.85 -13.40
C LYS A 86 -19.44 6.00 -14.20
N ARG A 87 -18.38 5.52 -13.53
CA ARG A 87 -17.38 4.61 -14.10
C ARG A 87 -16.58 3.92 -13.01
N ILE A 88 -16.00 2.78 -13.36
CA ILE A 88 -15.01 2.08 -12.55
C ILE A 88 -13.73 2.02 -13.38
N GLN A 89 -12.60 2.37 -12.76
CA GLN A 89 -11.30 2.30 -13.38
C GLN A 89 -10.39 1.41 -12.54
N ARG A 90 -9.75 0.41 -13.16
CA ARG A 90 -8.68 -0.35 -12.53
C ARG A 90 -7.42 0.51 -12.48
N ILE A 91 -6.78 0.55 -11.33
CA ILE A 91 -5.50 1.20 -11.12
C ILE A 91 -4.42 0.15 -11.38
N GLN A 92 -3.53 0.43 -12.32
CA GLN A 92 -2.34 -0.39 -12.57
C GLN A 92 -1.12 0.41 -12.15
N ASN A 93 -0.66 0.20 -10.92
CA ASN A 93 0.59 0.71 -10.39
C ASN A 93 1.48 -0.48 -10.00
N LEU A 94 2.54 -0.73 -10.77
CA LEU A 94 3.40 -1.90 -10.60
C LEU A 94 4.20 -1.82 -9.29
N ASP A 95 4.77 -0.66 -8.98
CA ASP A 95 5.59 -0.47 -7.77
C ASP A 95 4.77 -0.72 -6.49
N LEU A 96 3.57 -0.15 -6.42
CA LEU A 96 2.68 -0.38 -5.28
C LEU A 96 2.20 -1.82 -5.18
N TRP A 97 1.99 -2.48 -6.32
CA TRP A 97 1.66 -3.92 -6.35
C TRP A 97 2.82 -4.75 -5.80
N GLU A 98 4.06 -4.44 -6.18
CA GLU A 98 5.24 -5.13 -5.66
C GLU A 98 5.40 -4.96 -4.15
N PHE A 99 5.22 -3.74 -3.62
CA PHE A 99 5.25 -3.49 -2.19
C PHE A 99 4.16 -4.29 -1.46
N PHE A 100 2.94 -4.31 -2.00
CA PHE A 100 1.83 -5.07 -1.45
C PHE A 100 2.10 -6.58 -1.42
N CYS A 101 2.57 -7.16 -2.53
CA CYS A 101 2.89 -8.58 -2.62
C CYS A 101 4.04 -8.96 -1.67
N ARG A 102 5.10 -8.16 -1.60
CA ARG A 102 6.21 -8.37 -0.65
C ARG A 102 5.72 -8.28 0.80
N LYS A 103 4.85 -7.32 1.12
CA LYS A 103 4.26 -7.21 2.46
C LYS A 103 3.39 -8.41 2.80
N LYS A 104 2.58 -8.89 1.87
CA LYS A 104 1.77 -10.11 2.03
C LYS A 104 2.64 -11.33 2.33
N ALA A 105 3.71 -11.53 1.56
CA ALA A 105 4.66 -12.62 1.80
C ALA A 105 5.36 -12.49 3.17
N GLN A 106 5.76 -11.27 3.54
CA GLN A 106 6.35 -10.99 4.85
C GLN A 106 5.38 -11.35 5.99
N LEU A 107 4.12 -10.93 5.91
CA LEU A 107 3.12 -11.21 6.94
C LEU A 107 2.83 -12.72 7.06
N LYS A 108 2.72 -13.44 5.94
CA LYS A 108 2.59 -14.92 5.93
C LYS A 108 3.74 -15.59 6.69
N LYS A 109 4.98 -15.22 6.38
CA LYS A 109 6.19 -15.75 7.04
C LYS A 109 6.22 -15.40 8.52
N LYS A 110 5.94 -14.15 8.88
CA LYS A 110 5.91 -13.67 10.28
C LYS A 110 4.88 -14.43 11.13
N ARG A 111 3.73 -14.77 10.54
CA ARG A 111 2.63 -15.43 11.23
C ARG A 111 2.69 -16.97 11.15
N GLY A 112 3.53 -17.52 10.28
CA GLY A 112 3.57 -18.95 10.03
C GLY A 112 2.29 -19.51 9.41
N VAL A 113 1.55 -18.69 8.65
CA VAL A 113 0.27 -19.07 8.03
C VAL A 113 0.35 -19.04 6.50
N PRO A 114 -0.37 -19.93 5.80
CA PRO A 114 -0.34 -19.99 4.34
C PRO A 114 -1.08 -18.81 3.69
N GLN A 115 -2.05 -18.21 4.39
CA GLN A 115 -2.87 -17.11 3.90
C GLN A 115 -3.04 -16.03 4.96
N ILE A 116 -3.13 -14.78 4.51
CA ILE A 116 -3.42 -13.62 5.35
C ILE A 116 -4.83 -13.16 5.02
N ASN A 117 -5.59 -12.78 6.05
CA ASN A 117 -6.88 -12.14 5.89
C ASN A 117 -6.72 -10.86 5.04
N GLU A 118 -7.13 -10.95 3.78
CA GLU A 118 -7.13 -9.87 2.79
C GLU A 118 -8.58 -9.54 2.46
N GLN A 119 -8.91 -8.24 2.43
CA GLN A 119 -10.25 -7.78 2.14
C GLN A 119 -10.26 -6.65 1.12
N MET A 120 -11.33 -6.60 0.32
CA MET A 120 -11.66 -5.46 -0.52
C MET A 120 -12.49 -4.46 0.29
N LEU A 121 -11.93 -3.28 0.53
CA LEU A 121 -12.56 -2.27 1.39
C LEU A 121 -12.56 -0.88 0.73
N PHE A 122 -13.57 -0.08 1.07
CA PHE A 122 -13.77 1.24 0.51
C PHE A 122 -13.01 2.31 1.28
N HIS A 123 -12.46 3.30 0.57
CA HIS A 123 -11.88 4.51 1.15
C HIS A 123 -12.41 5.74 0.40
N GLY A 124 -13.17 6.58 1.11
CA GLY A 124 -13.63 7.85 0.57
C GLY A 124 -12.59 8.93 0.80
N THR A 125 -12.34 9.74 -0.22
CA THR A 125 -11.42 10.88 -0.13
C THR A 125 -11.89 12.03 -1.02
N SER A 126 -11.32 13.22 -0.81
CA SER A 126 -11.49 14.35 -1.72
C SER A 126 -10.77 14.08 -3.04
N SER A 127 -11.33 14.55 -4.16
CA SER A 127 -10.76 14.38 -5.51
C SER A 127 -9.34 14.91 -5.63
N GLU A 128 -8.99 15.88 -4.79
CA GLU A 128 -7.67 16.49 -4.71
C GLU A 128 -6.55 15.50 -4.27
N PHE A 129 -6.89 14.44 -3.53
CA PHE A 129 -5.93 13.42 -3.07
C PHE A 129 -5.85 12.20 -3.98
N VAL A 130 -6.72 12.08 -4.99
CA VAL A 130 -6.80 10.88 -5.83
C VAL A 130 -5.49 10.61 -6.55
N GLU A 131 -4.91 11.63 -7.18
CA GLU A 131 -3.63 11.48 -7.89
C GLU A 131 -2.49 11.12 -6.93
N ALA A 132 -2.41 11.80 -5.79
CA ALA A 132 -1.41 11.51 -4.77
C ALA A 132 -1.50 10.06 -4.27
N ILE A 133 -2.71 9.54 -4.01
CA ILE A 133 -2.92 8.15 -3.59
C ILE A 133 -2.52 7.17 -4.70
N CYS A 134 -2.86 7.45 -5.97
CA CYS A 134 -2.48 6.59 -7.08
C CYS A 134 -0.97 6.50 -7.29
N ILE A 135 -0.22 7.57 -7.01
CA ILE A 135 1.24 7.62 -7.18
C ILE A 135 1.97 7.11 -5.92
N HIS A 136 1.57 7.58 -4.74
CA HIS A 136 2.33 7.45 -3.50
C HIS A 136 1.67 6.53 -2.47
N ASN A 137 0.54 5.90 -2.81
CA ASN A 137 -0.30 5.14 -1.90
C ASN A 137 -0.97 6.00 -0.81
N PHE A 138 -1.71 5.37 0.10
CA PHE A 138 -2.40 6.08 1.18
C PHE A 138 -1.43 6.55 2.28
N ASP A 139 -1.43 7.86 2.58
CA ASP A 139 -0.70 8.43 3.69
C ASP A 139 -1.65 9.16 4.65
N TRP A 140 -1.91 8.54 5.80
CA TRP A 140 -2.79 9.11 6.84
C TRP A 140 -2.26 10.42 7.43
N ARG A 141 -0.97 10.73 7.26
CA ARG A 141 -0.36 12.00 7.70
C ARG A 141 -0.75 13.18 6.80
N ILE A 142 -1.12 12.89 5.55
CA ILE A 142 -1.46 13.89 4.53
C ILE A 142 -2.98 13.96 4.33
N ASN A 143 -3.67 12.82 4.35
CA ASN A 143 -5.09 12.70 3.99
C ASN A 143 -6.07 13.18 5.08
N GLY A 144 -5.59 13.93 6.08
CA GLY A 144 -6.39 14.50 7.16
C GLY A 144 -6.77 13.47 8.24
N ILE A 145 -6.45 13.78 9.50
CA ILE A 145 -6.84 12.99 10.66
C ILE A 145 -8.27 13.39 11.07
N HIS A 146 -9.28 13.03 10.27
CA HIS A 146 -10.67 13.20 10.67
C HIS A 146 -11.11 12.02 11.54
N GLY A 147 -11.27 12.24 12.85
CA GLY A 147 -11.88 11.24 13.73
C GLY A 147 -11.05 9.95 13.84
N ALA A 148 -9.78 10.07 14.24
CA ALA A 148 -8.90 8.92 14.51
C ALA A 148 -9.29 8.16 15.80
N VAL A 149 -10.55 7.70 15.88
CA VAL A 149 -11.12 7.05 17.07
C VAL A 149 -10.51 5.68 17.33
N PHE A 150 -10.09 4.98 16.27
CA PHE A 150 -9.57 3.60 16.33
C PHE A 150 -8.06 3.51 16.08
N GLY A 151 -7.36 4.65 16.09
CA GLY A 151 -5.92 4.79 15.89
C GLY A 151 -5.55 5.76 14.78
N LYS A 152 -4.28 6.19 14.76
CA LYS A 152 -3.71 7.07 13.75
C LYS A 152 -3.13 6.26 12.61
N GLY A 153 -4.01 5.82 11.72
CA GLY A 153 -3.69 5.06 10.51
C GLY A 153 -4.67 5.40 9.38
N THR A 154 -4.58 4.68 8.27
CA THR A 154 -5.49 4.81 7.14
C THR A 154 -6.77 4.02 7.42
N TYR A 155 -7.91 4.69 7.28
CA TYR A 155 -9.24 4.12 7.56
C TYR A 155 -9.86 3.55 6.29
N PHE A 156 -10.41 2.36 6.40
CA PHE A 156 -11.19 1.69 5.36
C PHE A 156 -12.53 1.27 5.93
N ALA A 157 -13.56 1.23 5.09
CA ALA A 157 -14.87 0.77 5.46
C ALA A 157 -15.30 -0.43 4.63
N ARG A 158 -16.02 -1.36 5.27
CA ARG A 158 -16.70 -2.44 4.57
C ARG A 158 -17.79 -1.92 3.63
N ASP A 159 -18.49 -0.87 4.06
CA ASP A 159 -19.69 -0.36 3.40
C ASP A 159 -19.37 0.91 2.61
N ALA A 160 -19.63 0.90 1.30
CA ALA A 160 -19.43 2.05 0.40
C ALA A 160 -20.17 3.31 0.88
N ALA A 161 -21.38 3.15 1.43
CA ALA A 161 -22.19 4.26 1.95
C ALA A 161 -21.56 4.98 3.16
N TYR A 162 -20.67 4.31 3.89
CA TYR A 162 -19.89 4.97 4.94
C TYR A 162 -18.78 5.82 4.31
N SER A 163 -18.01 5.22 3.41
CA SER A 163 -16.91 5.91 2.69
C SER A 163 -17.40 7.10 1.86
N SER A 164 -18.59 7.03 1.26
CA SER A 164 -19.14 8.14 0.45
C SER A 164 -19.31 9.45 1.20
N ARG A 165 -19.40 9.40 2.55
CA ARG A 165 -19.51 10.59 3.41
C ARG A 165 -18.21 11.40 3.47
N PHE A 166 -17.08 10.77 3.16
CA PHE A 166 -15.76 11.39 3.14
C PHE A 166 -15.37 11.88 1.73
N CYS A 167 -16.15 11.52 0.71
CA CYS A 167 -16.03 12.06 -0.64
C CYS A 167 -16.63 13.48 -0.69
N LYS A 168 -15.76 14.48 -0.57
CA LYS A 168 -16.12 15.91 -0.62
C LYS A 168 -15.92 16.45 -2.03
N ASP A 169 -16.78 17.37 -2.43
CA ASP A 169 -16.65 18.10 -3.68
C ASP A 169 -15.66 19.26 -3.51
N ASP A 170 -14.87 19.54 -4.54
CA ASP A 170 -13.64 20.37 -4.58
C ASP A 170 -13.81 21.85 -4.13
N ILE A 171 -15.01 22.27 -3.70
CA ILE A 171 -15.36 23.68 -3.52
C ILE A 171 -14.88 24.26 -2.17
N LYS A 172 -14.57 23.44 -1.15
CA LYS A 172 -14.39 23.93 0.22
C LYS A 172 -13.05 23.70 0.91
N HIS A 173 -12.05 23.05 0.29
CA HIS A 173 -10.81 22.65 0.99
C HIS A 173 -9.50 23.20 0.41
N GLY A 174 -9.49 24.48 0.03
CA GLY A 174 -8.26 25.21 -0.32
C GLY A 174 -7.18 25.35 0.76
N ASN A 175 -7.32 24.72 1.94
CA ASN A 175 -6.42 24.91 3.09
C ASN A 175 -5.52 23.71 3.39
N THR A 176 -5.83 22.46 2.98
CA THR A 176 -4.97 21.31 3.31
C THR A 176 -3.64 21.37 2.57
N PHE A 177 -3.65 21.82 1.31
CA PHE A 177 -2.43 21.99 0.53
C PHE A 177 -1.60 23.23 0.90
N GLN A 178 -2.19 24.24 1.54
CA GLN A 178 -1.40 25.37 2.09
C GLN A 178 -0.44 24.91 3.19
N ILE A 179 -0.79 23.85 3.94
CA ILE A 179 0.06 23.29 5.00
C ILE A 179 1.27 22.56 4.41
N HIS A 180 1.16 22.00 3.20
CA HIS A 180 2.22 21.23 2.53
C HIS A 180 2.89 21.97 1.37
N GLY A 181 2.61 23.27 1.18
CA GLY A 181 3.27 24.11 0.17
C GLY A 181 2.87 23.80 -1.28
N VAL A 182 1.70 23.20 -1.52
CA VAL A 182 1.22 22.86 -2.86
C VAL A 182 0.08 23.81 -3.25
N SER A 183 0.05 24.22 -4.52
CA SER A 183 -1.05 25.01 -5.08
C SER A 183 -2.03 24.09 -5.82
N LEU A 184 -3.33 24.22 -5.55
CA LEU A 184 -4.37 23.48 -6.26
C LEU A 184 -4.32 23.81 -7.76
N GLN A 185 -4.14 22.79 -8.60
CA GLN A 185 -4.34 22.97 -10.04
C GLN A 185 -5.84 23.20 -10.31
N GLN A 186 -6.17 24.21 -11.11
CA GLN A 186 -7.55 24.62 -11.47
C GLN A 186 -8.40 23.50 -12.11
N ARG A 187 -7.81 22.34 -12.44
CA ARG A 187 -8.39 21.17 -13.11
C ARG A 187 -9.47 20.45 -12.28
N HIS A 188 -9.57 20.74 -10.99
CA HIS A 188 -10.51 20.09 -10.07
C HIS A 188 -11.78 20.92 -9.80
N LEU A 189 -11.86 22.18 -10.22
CA LEU A 189 -12.93 23.10 -9.80
C LEU A 189 -14.35 22.80 -10.34
N PHE A 190 -14.54 21.77 -11.18
CA PHE A 190 -15.80 21.52 -11.89
C PHE A 190 -16.23 20.04 -11.96
N ARG A 191 -15.87 19.21 -10.97
CA ARG A 191 -16.42 17.84 -10.92
C ARG A 191 -17.82 17.84 -10.32
N THR A 192 -18.76 17.24 -11.05
CA THR A 192 -20.15 16.99 -10.61
C THR A 192 -20.34 15.60 -10.02
N TYR A 193 -19.26 14.88 -9.76
CA TYR A 193 -19.23 13.51 -9.30
C TYR A 193 -18.13 13.32 -8.26
N LYS A 194 -18.34 12.34 -7.38
CA LYS A 194 -17.45 11.95 -6.30
C LYS A 194 -16.59 10.77 -6.71
N SER A 195 -15.45 10.61 -6.05
CA SER A 195 -14.55 9.49 -6.25
C SER A 195 -14.29 8.77 -4.92
N MET A 196 -14.27 7.45 -4.95
CA MET A 196 -13.79 6.62 -3.83
C MET A 196 -12.91 5.49 -4.34
N PHE A 197 -12.02 5.02 -3.50
CA PHE A 197 -11.21 3.84 -3.78
C PHE A 197 -11.90 2.59 -3.27
N LEU A 198 -11.75 1.49 -4.00
CA LEU A 198 -11.89 0.14 -3.49
C LEU A 198 -10.48 -0.49 -3.53
N ALA A 199 -9.94 -0.77 -2.35
CA ALA A 199 -8.56 -1.20 -2.17
C ALA A 199 -8.48 -2.64 -1.65
N ARG A 200 -7.44 -3.38 -2.05
CA ARG A 200 -7.01 -4.59 -1.36
C ARG A 200 -6.26 -4.20 -0.10
N VAL A 201 -6.67 -4.78 1.02
CA VAL A 201 -6.09 -4.47 2.32
C VAL A 201 -5.74 -5.75 3.06
N LEU A 202 -4.48 -5.87 3.47
CA LEU A 202 -3.99 -6.96 4.32
C LEU A 202 -4.38 -6.66 5.77
N ILE A 203 -5.56 -7.13 6.17
CA ILE A 203 -6.11 -6.94 7.53
C ILE A 203 -5.35 -7.80 8.54
N GLY A 204 -5.01 -9.04 8.17
CA GLY A 204 -4.35 -9.98 9.08
C GLY A 204 -5.17 -10.21 10.36
N ASP A 205 -4.46 -10.35 11.48
CA ASP A 205 -5.10 -10.42 12.79
C ASP A 205 -5.43 -9.01 13.28
N TYR A 206 -6.66 -8.80 13.75
CA TYR A 206 -7.14 -7.50 14.17
C TYR A 206 -7.69 -7.49 15.59
N ILE A 207 -7.78 -6.30 16.18
CA ILE A 207 -8.38 -6.06 17.49
C ILE A 207 -9.06 -4.69 17.53
N ASN A 208 -9.90 -4.44 18.54
CA ASN A 208 -10.52 -3.13 18.73
C ASN A 208 -9.46 -2.01 18.79
N GLY A 209 -9.72 -0.94 18.05
CA GLY A 209 -8.85 0.22 17.99
C GLY A 209 -9.00 1.15 19.18
N ASP A 210 -7.99 2.01 19.36
CA ASP A 210 -7.97 3.08 20.36
C ASP A 210 -7.29 4.30 19.72
N SER A 211 -7.84 5.48 19.96
CA SER A 211 -7.34 6.76 19.44
C SER A 211 -5.85 7.03 19.72
N LYS A 212 -5.27 6.44 20.77
CA LYS A 212 -3.85 6.58 21.10
C LYS A 212 -2.91 5.74 20.23
N TYR A 213 -3.42 4.74 19.52
CA TYR A 213 -2.59 3.82 18.76
C TYR A 213 -1.96 4.50 17.54
N MET A 214 -0.63 4.45 17.46
CA MET A 214 0.18 4.87 16.31
C MET A 214 0.63 3.68 15.45
N ARG A 215 0.40 2.47 15.94
CA ARG A 215 0.65 1.16 15.32
C ARG A 215 -0.28 0.14 15.98
N PRO A 216 -0.47 -1.06 15.41
CA PRO A 216 -1.28 -2.09 16.04
C PRO A 216 -0.74 -2.44 17.44
N PRO A 217 -1.63 -2.71 18.43
CA PRO A 217 -1.22 -3.06 19.78
C PRO A 217 -0.59 -4.46 19.84
N SER A 218 0.02 -4.77 20.98
CA SER A 218 0.61 -6.09 21.26
C SER A 218 -0.45 -7.13 21.56
N LYS A 219 -0.20 -8.39 21.17
CA LYS A 219 -1.02 -9.56 21.52
C LYS A 219 -0.69 -10.15 22.88
N ASP A 220 0.55 -10.01 23.31
CA ASP A 220 1.12 -10.70 24.49
C ASP A 220 1.92 -9.75 25.41
N GLY A 221 1.81 -8.44 25.20
CA GLY A 221 2.59 -7.43 25.91
C GLY A 221 4.01 -7.22 25.38
N SER A 222 4.47 -8.04 24.42
CA SER A 222 5.78 -7.88 23.76
C SER A 222 5.74 -6.85 22.63
N TYR A 223 6.92 -6.39 22.20
CA TYR A 223 7.07 -5.52 21.03
C TYR A 223 7.15 -6.27 19.70
N VAL A 224 7.19 -7.60 19.72
CA VAL A 224 7.42 -8.43 18.53
C VAL A 224 6.10 -8.92 17.96
N ASN A 225 5.22 -9.41 18.85
CA ASN A 225 3.95 -10.02 18.48
C ASN A 225 2.79 -8.99 18.53
N LEU A 226 2.75 -8.12 17.54
CA LEU A 226 1.68 -7.14 17.37
C LEU A 226 0.47 -7.76 16.64
N TYR A 227 -0.69 -7.11 16.69
CA TYR A 227 -1.74 -7.28 15.67
C TYR A 227 -1.28 -6.70 14.32
N ASP A 228 -2.07 -6.89 13.27
CA ASP A 228 -1.81 -6.37 11.92
C ASP A 228 -2.66 -5.14 11.59
N SER A 229 -3.83 -5.01 12.22
CA SER A 229 -4.74 -3.87 12.05
C SER A 229 -5.64 -3.66 13.28
N CYS A 230 -6.36 -2.54 13.31
CA CYS A 230 -7.38 -2.25 14.31
C CYS A 230 -8.78 -2.17 13.66
N VAL A 231 -9.83 -2.42 14.44
CA VAL A 231 -11.23 -2.34 13.98
C VAL A 231 -12.12 -1.58 14.97
N ASP A 232 -13.33 -1.22 14.54
CA ASP A 232 -14.36 -0.67 15.43
C ASP A 232 -14.95 -1.74 16.35
N ASP A 233 -15.31 -2.89 15.78
CA ASP A 233 -15.89 -4.04 16.49
C ASP A 233 -15.24 -5.35 16.05
N THR A 234 -14.85 -6.20 16.98
CA THR A 234 -14.17 -7.48 16.67
C THR A 234 -15.14 -8.58 16.28
N TRP A 235 -16.43 -8.43 16.58
CA TRP A 235 -17.44 -9.40 16.18
C TRP A 235 -17.96 -9.16 14.75
N ASN A 236 -18.24 -7.91 14.40
CA ASN A 236 -18.74 -7.50 13.09
C ASN A 236 -18.08 -6.19 12.62
N PRO A 237 -16.80 -6.24 12.23
CA PRO A 237 -16.04 -5.03 11.87
C PRO A 237 -16.64 -4.34 10.65
N LYS A 238 -16.83 -3.03 10.76
CA LYS A 238 -17.26 -2.16 9.66
C LYS A 238 -16.18 -1.17 9.27
N ILE A 239 -15.29 -0.85 10.20
CA ILE A 239 -14.17 0.07 10.02
C ILE A 239 -12.88 -0.67 10.32
N PHE A 240 -11.89 -0.51 9.46
CA PHE A 240 -10.57 -1.08 9.58
C PHE A 240 -9.53 0.02 9.53
N VAL A 241 -8.54 -0.02 10.41
CA VAL A 241 -7.43 0.94 10.48
C VAL A 241 -6.12 0.21 10.27
N VAL A 242 -5.39 0.65 9.26
CA VAL A 242 -4.10 0.07 8.85
C VAL A 242 -3.01 1.12 8.98
N PHE A 243 -1.86 0.73 9.52
CA PHE A 243 -0.81 1.67 9.94
C PHE A 243 0.42 1.67 9.00
N ASP A 244 0.49 0.72 8.08
CA ASP A 244 1.55 0.58 7.08
C ASP A 244 0.96 0.64 5.68
N ALA A 245 1.42 1.59 4.85
CA ALA A 245 0.92 1.77 3.49
C ALA A 245 1.14 0.53 2.62
N ASN A 246 2.19 -0.27 2.88
CA ASN A 246 2.47 -1.47 2.10
C ASN A 246 1.47 -2.61 2.36
N GLN A 247 0.60 -2.50 3.36
CA GLN A 247 -0.54 -3.41 3.55
C GLN A 247 -1.71 -3.10 2.59
N ILE A 248 -1.60 -2.05 1.78
CA ILE A 248 -2.69 -1.52 0.98
C ILE A 248 -2.29 -1.45 -0.48
N TYR A 249 -3.18 -1.90 -1.36
CA TYR A 249 -3.10 -1.66 -2.79
C TYR A 249 -4.40 -0.97 -3.27
N PRO A 250 -4.35 0.29 -3.77
CA PRO A 250 -5.50 0.91 -4.40
C PRO A 250 -5.78 0.20 -5.73
N GLU A 251 -6.82 -0.63 -5.79
CA GLU A 251 -7.07 -1.48 -6.96
C GLU A 251 -8.06 -0.86 -7.94
N TYR A 252 -9.10 -0.19 -7.42
CA TYR A 252 -10.11 0.46 -8.24
C TYR A 252 -10.40 1.88 -7.76
N LEU A 253 -10.61 2.77 -8.73
CA LEU A 253 -11.21 4.09 -8.54
C LEU A 253 -12.65 4.03 -9.05
N ILE A 254 -13.61 4.34 -8.18
CA ILE A 254 -15.04 4.38 -8.49
C ILE A 254 -15.48 5.83 -8.50
N ASP A 255 -15.91 6.31 -9.66
CA ASP A 255 -16.56 7.60 -9.80
C ASP A 255 -18.07 7.41 -9.77
N PHE A 256 -18.78 8.22 -8.98
CA PHE A 256 -20.22 8.10 -8.77
C PHE A 256 -20.87 9.47 -8.51
N TYR A 257 -22.16 9.60 -8.83
CA TYR A 257 -22.98 10.78 -8.53
C TYR A 257 -23.60 10.64 -7.16
#